data_AF-A0A5C8I433-F1
#
_entry.id   AF-A0A5C8I433-F1
#
_cell.length_a   1.000
_cell.length_b   1.000
_cell.length_c   1.000
_cell.angle_alpha   90.00
_cell.angle_beta   90.00
_cell.angle_gamma   90.00
#
_symmetry.space_group_name_H-M   'P 1'
#
loop_
_entity.id
_entity.type
_entity.pdbx_description
1 polymer ?
#
loop_
_entity_poly.entity_id
_entity_poly.type
_entity_poly.pdbx_seq_one_letter_code
_entity_poly.pdbx_strand_id
1 'polypeptide(L)' 'MARGLSNPEIGAHLHLTPATVKTHVNRIFAKLHVRDRVHAVILAYELRVV' A
#
# COMPACT_ATOMS: atom_id res chain seq x y z
N MET A 1 -2.89 -2.62 2.76
CA MET A 1 -2.03 -2.41 3.94
C MET A 1 -2.79 -2.47 5.25
N ALA A 2 -4.03 -1.95 5.30
CA ALA A 2 -4.88 -1.90 6.49
C ALA A 2 -5.13 -3.23 7.26
N ARG A 3 -4.65 -4.38 6.77
CA ARG A 3 -4.65 -5.68 7.48
C ARG A 3 -3.25 -6.31 7.64
N GLY A 4 -2.17 -5.55 7.43
CA GLY A 4 -0.79 -6.04 7.52
C GLY A 4 -0.28 -6.83 6.31
N LEU A 5 -1.13 -7.12 5.30
CA LEU A 5 -0.75 -7.95 4.16
C LEU A 5 0.44 -7.41 3.34
N SER A 6 1.32 -8.32 2.95
CA SER A 6 2.42 -8.14 2.00
C SER A 6 1.91 -8.10 0.54
N ASN A 7 2.73 -7.61 -0.39
CA ASN A 7 2.34 -7.52 -1.80
C ASN A 7 2.04 -8.89 -2.45
N PRO A 8 2.78 -9.98 -2.14
CA PRO A 8 2.42 -11.32 -2.61
C PRO A 8 1.06 -11.79 -2.10
N GLU A 9 0.75 -11.56 -0.82
CA GLU A 9 -0.55 -11.94 -0.25
C GLU A 9 -1.68 -11.14 -0.90
N ILE A 10 -1.51 -9.83 -1.07
CA ILE A 10 -2.46 -8.99 -1.81
C ILE A 10 -2.65 -9.52 -3.25
N GLY A 11 -1.55 -9.91 -3.90
CA GLY A 11 -1.60 -10.50 -5.24
C GLY A 11 -2.41 -11.79 -5.27
N ALA A 12 -2.17 -12.70 -4.33
CA ALA A 12 -2.92 -13.95 -4.21
C ALA A 12 -4.42 -13.72 -4.00
N HIS A 13 -4.79 -12.79 -3.11
CA HIS A 13 -6.20 -12.45 -2.85
C HIS A 13 -6.91 -11.79 -4.02
N LEU A 14 -6.17 -11.09 -4.88
CA LEU A 14 -6.73 -10.34 -6.02
C LEU A 14 -6.49 -11.04 -7.37
N HIS A 15 -5.90 -12.24 -7.37
CA HIS A 15 -5.45 -12.94 -8.57
C HIS A 15 -4.51 -12.09 -9.47
N LEU A 16 -3.64 -11.30 -8.85
CA LEU A 16 -2.67 -10.42 -9.51
C LEU A 16 -1.24 -10.85 -9.20
N THR A 17 -0.31 -10.47 -10.10
CA THR A 17 1.11 -10.65 -9.82
C THR A 17 1.58 -9.69 -8.71
N PRO A 18 2.58 -10.08 -7.89
CA PRO A 18 3.17 -9.17 -6.89
C PRO A 18 3.75 -7.88 -7.51
N ALA A 19 4.22 -7.96 -8.76
CA ALA A 19 4.74 -6.82 -9.51
C ALA A 19 3.63 -5.81 -9.84
N THR A 20 2.46 -6.29 -10.28
CA THR A 20 1.27 -5.45 -10.52
C THR A 20 0.88 -4.71 -9.25
N VAL A 21 0.78 -5.43 -8.12
CA VAL A 21 0.46 -4.83 -6.81
C VAL A 21 1.48 -3.74 -6.43
N LYS A 22 2.78 -4.02 -6.60
CA LYS A 22 3.85 -3.05 -6.32
C LYS A 22 3.67 -1.76 -7.13
N THR A 23 3.35 -1.87 -8.41
CA THR A 23 3.12 -0.70 -9.27
C THR A 23 1.92 0.13 -8.78
N HIS A 24 0.81 -0.50 -8.40
CA HIS A 24 -0.34 0.23 -7.86
C HIS A 24 -0.02 0.91 -6.53
N VAL A 25 0.66 0.22 -5.62
CA VAL A 25 1.09 0.78 -4.33
C VAL A 25 2.00 1.99 -4.53
N ASN A 26 2.98 1.89 -5.42
CA ASN A 26 3.89 3.02 -5.71
C ASN A 26 3.15 4.23 -6.30
N ARG A 27 2.14 3.99 -7.16
CA ARG A 27 1.29 5.07 -7.69
C ARG A 27 0.45 5.73 -6.60
N ILE A 28 -0.05 4.96 -5.64
CA ILE A 28 -0.77 5.51 -4.47
C ILE A 28 0.18 6.36 -3.64
N PHE A 29 1.40 5.88 -3.38
CA PHE A 29 2.40 6.65 -2.63
C PHE A 29 2.76 7.96 -3.31
N ALA A 30 2.95 7.93 -4.63
CA ALA A 30 3.18 9.14 -5.41
C ALA A 30 2.02 10.15 -5.29
N LYS A 31 0.77 9.68 -5.38
CA LYS A 31 -0.42 10.55 -5.22
C LYS A 31 -0.55 11.14 -3.82
N LEU A 32 -0.17 10.37 -2.80
CA LEU A 32 -0.18 10.78 -1.40
C LEU A 32 1.09 11.53 -0.97
N HIS A 33 2.05 11.72 -1.89
CA HIS A 33 3.35 12.34 -1.62
C HIS A 33 4.13 11.69 -0.47
N VAL A 34 3.96 10.37 -0.28
CA VAL A 34 4.69 9.57 0.71
C VAL A 34 5.78 8.74 0.04
N ARG A 35 6.90 8.55 0.73
CA ARG A 35 8.08 7.87 0.16
C ARG A 35 7.98 6.35 0.22
N ASP A 36 7.30 5.82 1.24
CA ASP A 36 7.21 4.40 1.49
C ASP A 36 5.99 4.04 2.35
N ARG A 37 5.90 2.75 2.68
CA ARG A 37 4.84 2.17 3.51
C ARG A 37 4.82 2.73 4.92
N VAL A 38 5.97 3.06 5.52
CA VAL A 38 6.01 3.58 6.89
C VAL A 38 5.37 4.97 6.91
N HIS A 39 5.77 5.83 5.98
CA HIS A 39 5.19 7.17 5.83
C HIS A 39 3.69 7.10 5.48
N ALA A 40 3.27 6.13 4.67
CA ALA A 40 1.86 5.91 4.37
C ALA A 40 1.03 5.54 5.61
N VAL A 41 1.58 4.73 6.53
CA VAL A 41 0.90 4.36 7.79
C VAL A 41 0.83 5.57 8.73
N ILE A 42 1.90 6.35 8.85
CA ILE A 42 1.91 7.59 9.65
C ILE A 42 0.84 8.55 9.14
N LEU A 43 0.82 8.82 7.83
CA LEU A 43 -0.19 9.68 7.22
C LEU A 43 -1.60 9.16 7.48
N ALA A 44 -1.81 7.85 7.39
CA ALA A 44 -3.12 7.26 7.62
C ALA A 44 -3.57 7.38 9.09
N TYR A 45 -2.63 7.34 10.05
CA TYR A 45 -2.88 7.63 11.46
C TYR A 45 -3.21 9.10 11.70
N GLU A 46 -2.46 10.03 11.10
CA GLU A 46 -2.71 11.48 11.17
C GLU A 46 -4.09 11.85 10.62
N LEU A 47 -4.50 11.20 9.53
CA LEU A 47 -5.81 11.39 8.89
C LEU A 47 -6.95 10.63 9.59
N ARG A 48 -6.67 9.83 10.63
CA ARG A 48 -7.63 8.97 11.34
C ARG A 48 -8.40 8.03 10.40
N VAL A 49 -7.73 7.51 9.38
CA VAL A 49 -8.30 6.56 8.40
C VAL A 49 -7.81 5.12 8.61
N VAL A 50 -7.17 4.86 9.74
CA VAL A 50 -6.77 3.54 10.25
C VAL A 50 -7.46 3.32 11.59
#